data_AF-A0A4P6K1N8-F1
#
_entry.id   AF-A0A4P6K1N8-F1
#
_cell.length_a   1.000
_cell.length_b   1.000
_cell.length_c   1.000
_cell.angle_alpha   90.00
_cell.angle_beta   90.00
_cell.angle_gamma   90.00
#
_symmetry.space_group_name_H-M   'P 1'
#
loop_
_entity.id
_entity.type
_entity.pdbx_description
1 polymer ?
#
loop_
_entity_poly.entity_id
_entity_poly.type
_entity_poly.pdbx_seq_one_letter_code
_entity_poly.pdbx_strand_id
1 'polypeptide(L)'
;MDLSQSFSTLLQTCTDGFVWAVQQMPVKHLYDSPPKRPEAWSVARHVFHLQFQEETVVLPTMRLWLPIEYAAYPAEKDRLAHSAEELITRYKEYENLARDEETAWLQHSGLDLLLTRFREGRAAQIALLLYFSDAAWEEPNETVWGKVTLRWVTTKTYQHTAEHTHEVLRMALFWAGLRAQE
;
A
#
# COMPACT_ATOMS: atom_id res chain seq x y z
N MET A 1 -6.08 20.48 -14.77
CA MET A 1 -6.74 19.40 -14.02
C MET A 1 -6.11 19.41 -12.65
N ASP A 2 -6.90 19.50 -11.59
CA ASP A 2 -6.37 19.42 -10.23
C ASP A 2 -6.01 17.96 -9.93
N LEU A 3 -4.70 17.66 -10.01
CA LEU A 3 -4.17 16.31 -9.80
C LEU A 3 -4.26 15.90 -8.34
N SER A 4 -4.02 16.83 -7.40
CA SER A 4 -4.13 16.57 -5.97
C SER A 4 -5.55 16.17 -5.60
N GLN A 5 -6.56 16.89 -6.09
CA GLN A 5 -7.97 16.54 -5.85
C GLN A 5 -8.35 15.23 -6.54
N SER A 6 -7.91 15.02 -7.78
CA SER A 6 -8.23 13.81 -8.54
C SER A 6 -7.63 12.55 -7.89
N PHE A 7 -6.35 12.60 -7.51
CA PHE A 7 -5.70 11.48 -6.83
C PHE A 7 -6.20 11.28 -5.40
N SER A 8 -6.57 12.34 -4.67
CA SER A 8 -7.23 12.19 -3.37
C SER A 8 -8.50 11.34 -3.48
N THR A 9 -9.34 11.63 -4.47
CA THR A 9 -10.57 10.86 -4.73
C THR A 9 -10.26 9.42 -5.14
N LEU A 10 -9.31 9.20 -6.05
CA LEU A 10 -8.95 7.85 -6.52
C LEU A 10 -8.40 6.99 -5.39
N LEU A 11 -7.51 7.55 -4.57
CA LEU A 11 -6.86 6.89 -3.45
C LEU A 11 -7.84 6.56 -2.32
N GLN A 12 -8.76 7.48 -2.01
CA GLN A 12 -9.84 7.20 -1.05
C GLN A 12 -10.74 6.09 -1.57
N THR A 13 -11.18 6.19 -2.83
CA THR A 13 -12.10 5.23 -3.44
C THR A 13 -11.50 3.83 -3.52
N CYS A 14 -10.23 3.69 -3.95
CA CYS A 14 -9.60 2.36 -4.03
C CYS A 14 -9.36 1.74 -2.65
N THR A 15 -9.14 2.57 -1.63
CA THR A 15 -8.97 2.11 -0.23
C THR A 15 -10.26 1.59 0.34
N ASP A 16 -11.35 2.33 0.15
CA ASP A 16 -12.67 1.87 0.60
C ASP A 16 -13.13 0.65 -0.19
N GLY A 17 -12.86 0.60 -1.49
CA GLY A 17 -13.10 -0.58 -2.33
C GLY A 17 -12.33 -1.82 -1.86
N PHE A 18 -11.05 -1.67 -1.51
CA PHE A 18 -10.25 -2.77 -0.98
C PHE A 18 -10.78 -3.26 0.37
N VAL A 19 -11.08 -2.36 1.31
CA VAL A 19 -11.59 -2.77 2.63
C VAL A 19 -12.96 -3.42 2.51
N TRP A 20 -13.84 -2.88 1.65
CA TRP A 20 -15.11 -3.52 1.33
C TRP A 20 -14.91 -4.93 0.77
N ALA A 21 -13.93 -5.15 -0.12
CA ALA A 21 -13.62 -6.48 -0.65
C ALA A 21 -13.21 -7.47 0.44
N VAL A 22 -12.38 -7.03 1.40
CA VAL A 22 -11.97 -7.85 2.56
C VAL A 22 -13.19 -8.27 3.39
N GLN A 23 -14.16 -7.37 3.58
CA GLN A 23 -15.39 -7.65 4.33
C GLN A 23 -16.32 -8.68 3.65
N GLN A 24 -16.12 -8.97 2.36
CA GLN A 24 -16.90 -10.01 1.68
C GLN A 24 -16.42 -11.43 2.03
N MET A 25 -15.27 -11.55 2.69
CA MET A 25 -14.69 -12.84 3.06
C MET A 25 -15.27 -13.37 4.36
N PRO A 26 -15.70 -14.66 4.43
CA PRO A 26 -16.05 -15.27 5.70
C PRO A 26 -14.86 -15.25 6.67
N VAL A 27 -15.09 -14.81 7.91
CA VAL A 27 -14.04 -14.59 8.92
C VAL A 27 -13.11 -15.80 9.09
N LYS A 28 -13.67 -17.01 9.08
CA LYS A 28 -12.92 -18.27 9.23
C LYS A 28 -11.87 -18.52 8.14
N HIS A 29 -11.95 -17.84 7.00
CA HIS A 29 -11.06 -18.05 5.85
C HIS A 29 -10.12 -16.86 5.59
N LEU A 30 -10.10 -15.84 6.45
CA LEU A 30 -9.25 -14.65 6.25
C LEU A 30 -7.75 -14.99 6.17
N TYR A 31 -7.33 -16.04 6.87
CA TYR A 31 -5.95 -16.52 6.91
C TYR A 31 -5.68 -17.74 6.03
N ASP A 32 -6.72 -18.27 5.37
CA ASP A 32 -6.58 -19.45 4.51
C ASP A 32 -6.16 -19.05 3.10
N SER A 33 -5.21 -19.80 2.53
CA SER A 33 -4.96 -19.77 1.09
C SER A 33 -6.11 -20.42 0.33
N PRO A 34 -6.41 -19.97 -0.90
CA PRO A 34 -7.41 -20.62 -1.75
C PRO A 34 -7.07 -22.11 -1.98
N PRO A 35 -8.01 -23.06 -1.84
CA PRO A 35 -7.71 -24.49 -1.90
C PRO A 35 -7.23 -24.95 -3.29
N LYS A 36 -7.65 -24.25 -4.34
CA LYS A 36 -7.24 -24.53 -5.73
C LYS A 36 -5.96 -23.79 -6.15
N ARG A 37 -5.45 -22.91 -5.30
CA ARG A 37 -4.22 -22.12 -5.49
C ARG A 37 -3.52 -21.97 -4.13
N PRO A 38 -2.99 -23.06 -3.55
CA PRO A 38 -2.34 -23.02 -2.23
C PRO A 38 -1.10 -22.11 -2.22
N GLU A 39 -0.53 -21.82 -3.38
CA GLU A 39 0.54 -20.85 -3.57
C GLU A 39 0.08 -19.38 -3.49
N ALA A 40 -1.22 -19.13 -3.63
CA ALA A 40 -1.78 -17.79 -3.54
C ALA A 40 -1.85 -17.34 -2.07
N TRP A 41 -1.71 -16.02 -1.91
CA TRP A 41 -1.81 -15.36 -0.62
C TRP A 41 -3.21 -15.48 -0.01
N SER A 42 -3.27 -15.49 1.32
CA SER A 42 -4.51 -15.31 2.06
C SER A 42 -4.97 -13.85 1.98
N VAL A 43 -6.23 -13.58 2.33
CA VAL A 43 -6.74 -12.20 2.41
C VAL A 43 -5.93 -11.39 3.43
N ALA A 44 -5.57 -11.99 4.56
CA ALA A 44 -4.74 -11.36 5.58
C ALA A 44 -3.35 -10.98 5.04
N ARG A 45 -2.73 -11.83 4.20
CA ARG A 45 -1.44 -11.52 3.56
C ARG A 45 -1.56 -10.35 2.58
N HIS A 46 -2.67 -10.24 1.84
CA HIS A 46 -2.94 -9.08 0.98
C HIS A 46 -3.11 -7.77 1.77
N VAL A 47 -3.85 -7.81 2.88
CA VAL A 47 -4.02 -6.64 3.75
C VAL A 47 -2.67 -6.20 4.33
N PHE A 48 -1.90 -7.14 4.87
CA PHE A 48 -0.56 -6.87 5.37
C PHE A 48 0.35 -6.28 4.29
N HIS A 49 0.36 -6.88 3.09
CA HIS A 49 1.21 -6.43 2.00
C HIS A 49 0.94 -4.95 1.65
N LEU A 50 -0.33 -4.59 1.49
CA LEU A 50 -0.69 -3.20 1.22
C LEU A 50 -0.33 -2.26 2.38
N GLN A 51 -0.60 -2.66 3.62
CA GLN A 51 -0.21 -1.89 4.81
C GLN A 51 1.31 -1.66 4.87
N PHE A 52 2.09 -2.72 4.67
CA PHE A 52 3.55 -2.66 4.66
C PHE A 52 4.05 -1.75 3.55
N GLN A 53 3.51 -1.86 2.34
CA GLN A 53 3.88 -1.02 1.20
C GLN A 53 3.58 0.47 1.43
N GLU A 54 2.45 0.81 2.06
CA GLU A 54 2.14 2.21 2.40
C GLU A 54 3.22 2.80 3.31
N GLU A 55 3.56 2.09 4.39
CA GLU A 55 4.46 2.60 5.43
C GLU A 55 5.93 2.59 5.03
N THR A 56 6.37 1.55 4.32
CA THR A 56 7.81 1.32 4.07
C THR A 56 8.27 1.81 2.71
N VAL A 57 7.34 2.00 1.76
CA VAL A 57 7.68 2.32 0.38
C VAL A 57 7.01 3.59 -0.10
N VAL A 58 5.67 3.62 -0.14
CA VAL A 58 4.91 4.69 -0.79
C VAL A 58 5.05 6.02 -0.06
N LEU A 59 4.72 6.06 1.24
CA LEU A 59 4.79 7.29 2.03
C LEU A 59 6.22 7.86 2.08
N PRO A 60 7.27 7.08 2.38
CA PRO A 60 8.63 7.59 2.32
C PRO A 60 9.04 8.10 0.94
N THR A 61 8.64 7.40 -0.13
CA THR A 61 8.97 7.82 -1.50
C THR A 61 8.31 9.14 -1.87
N MET A 62 7.02 9.32 -1.57
CA MET A 62 6.32 10.57 -1.88
C MET A 62 6.94 11.81 -1.21
N ARG A 63 7.58 11.64 -0.05
CA ARG A 63 8.24 12.74 0.67
C ARG A 63 9.44 13.32 -0.09
N LEU A 64 10.00 12.62 -1.07
CA LEU A 64 11.07 13.15 -1.94
C LEU A 64 10.67 14.42 -2.70
N TRP A 65 9.37 14.62 -2.92
CA TRP A 65 8.83 15.79 -3.61
C TRP A 65 8.31 16.88 -2.67
N LEU A 66 8.40 16.67 -1.35
CA LEU A 66 7.99 17.70 -0.40
C LEU A 66 9.06 18.80 -0.33
N PRO A 67 8.66 20.07 -0.20
CA PRO A 67 9.60 21.14 0.11
C PRO A 67 10.35 20.82 1.42
N ILE A 68 11.61 21.25 1.51
CA ILE A 68 12.53 20.96 2.64
C ILE A 68 11.94 21.33 4.01
N GLU A 69 11.10 22.35 4.06
CA GLU A 69 10.39 22.81 5.26
C GLU A 69 9.33 21.82 5.78
N TYR A 70 8.86 20.91 4.94
CA TYR A 70 7.95 19.81 5.29
C TYR A 70 8.67 18.45 5.44
N ALA A 71 9.97 18.39 5.16
CA ALA A 71 10.77 17.16 5.30
C ALA A 71 10.96 16.76 6.78
N ALA A 72 10.91 17.73 7.70
CA ALA A 72 11.05 17.52 9.15
C ALA A 72 9.70 17.13 9.80
N TYR A 73 9.21 15.92 9.54
CA TYR A 73 8.16 15.31 10.39
C TYR A 73 8.81 14.68 11.62
N PRO A 74 8.15 14.62 12.80
CA PRO A 74 8.80 14.14 14.02
C PRO A 74 9.14 12.66 13.85
N ALA A 75 10.43 12.36 13.83
CA ALA A 75 11.01 11.02 13.77
C ALA A 75 10.53 10.09 14.92
N GLU A 76 9.77 10.59 15.89
CA GLU A 76 9.25 9.81 17.02
C GLU A 76 8.10 8.86 16.67
N LYS A 77 7.38 9.07 15.55
CA LYS A 77 6.24 8.19 15.19
C LYS A 77 6.56 7.12 14.14
N ASP A 78 7.59 7.31 13.33
CA ASP A 78 8.09 6.29 12.39
C ASP A 78 9.36 5.64 12.97
N ARG A 79 9.19 4.57 13.77
CA ARG A 79 10.32 3.78 14.31
C ARG A 79 11.20 3.11 13.24
N LEU A 80 10.88 3.30 11.96
CA LEU A 80 11.58 2.75 10.80
C LEU A 80 12.00 3.84 9.79
N ALA A 81 12.00 5.12 10.18
CA ALA A 81 12.35 6.25 9.30
C ALA A 81 13.78 6.15 8.78
N HIS A 82 13.97 5.38 7.71
CA HIS A 82 15.10 5.47 6.82
C HIS A 82 14.86 6.71 5.95
N SER A 83 15.91 7.50 5.66
CA SER A 83 15.79 8.55 4.66
C SER A 83 15.38 7.93 3.32
N ALA A 84 14.71 8.70 2.46
CA ALA A 84 14.34 8.18 1.14
C ALA A 84 15.56 7.70 0.34
N GLU A 85 16.73 8.30 0.55
CA GLU A 85 18.02 7.87 -0.03
C GLU A 85 18.50 6.52 0.52
N GLU A 86 18.31 6.27 1.82
CA GLU A 86 18.58 4.98 2.45
C GLU A 86 17.64 3.89 1.92
N LEU A 87 16.36 4.21 1.70
CA LEU A 87 15.39 3.28 1.10
C LEU A 87 15.74 2.94 -0.35
N ILE A 88 16.09 3.95 -1.17
CA ILE A 88 16.56 3.72 -2.55
C ILE A 88 17.76 2.80 -2.54
N THR A 89 18.70 2.99 -1.62
CA THR A 89 19.89 2.15 -1.50
C THR A 89 19.52 0.73 -1.05
N ARG A 90 18.69 0.60 -0.02
CA ARG A 90 18.27 -0.68 0.57
C ARG A 90 17.46 -1.53 -0.42
N TYR A 91 16.55 -0.88 -1.15
CA TYR A 91 15.62 -1.52 -2.09
C TYR A 91 15.99 -1.35 -3.55
N LYS A 92 17.24 -0.97 -3.83
CA LYS A 92 17.82 -1.05 -5.17
C LYS A 92 17.70 -2.47 -5.73
N GLU A 93 17.78 -3.47 -4.84
CA GLU A 93 17.48 -4.85 -5.12
C GLU A 93 16.10 -5.20 -4.55
N TYR A 94 15.16 -5.53 -5.42
CA TYR A 94 13.79 -5.91 -5.04
C TYR A 94 13.75 -7.07 -4.03
N GLU A 95 14.74 -7.98 -4.07
CA GLU A 95 14.84 -9.12 -3.15
C GLU A 95 14.95 -8.69 -1.68
N ASN A 96 15.55 -7.53 -1.40
CA ASN A 96 15.66 -7.02 -0.03
C ASN A 96 14.29 -6.57 0.49
N LEU A 97 13.49 -5.91 -0.36
CA LEU A 97 12.11 -5.52 -0.01
C LEU A 97 11.26 -6.77 0.25
N ALA A 98 11.33 -7.76 -0.64
CA ALA A 98 10.58 -9.00 -0.48
C ALA A 98 10.99 -9.77 0.79
N ARG A 99 12.29 -9.81 1.12
CA ARG A 99 12.80 -10.46 2.35
C ARG A 99 12.35 -9.74 3.61
N ASP A 100 12.44 -8.41 3.62
CA ASP A 100 12.01 -7.58 4.74
C ASP A 100 10.51 -7.76 4.99
N GLU A 101 9.71 -7.74 3.91
CA GLU A 101 8.27 -7.95 3.97
C GLU A 101 7.93 -9.35 4.52
N GLU A 102 8.60 -10.40 4.05
CA GLU A 102 8.37 -11.77 4.54
C GLU A 102 8.73 -11.91 6.02
N THR A 103 9.84 -11.30 6.43
CA THR A 103 10.25 -11.27 7.85
C THR A 103 9.22 -10.55 8.71
N ALA A 104 8.70 -9.41 8.23
CA ALA A 104 7.69 -8.64 8.92
C ALA A 104 6.33 -9.36 8.97
N TRP A 105 5.99 -10.12 7.92
CA TRP A 105 4.78 -10.94 7.88
C TRP A 105 4.78 -11.99 8.99
N LEU A 106 5.91 -12.62 9.30
CA LEU A 106 6.02 -13.59 10.39
C LEU A 106 5.72 -12.98 11.78
N GLN A 107 5.76 -11.65 11.90
CA GLN A 107 5.55 -10.90 13.13
C GLN A 107 4.33 -9.97 13.06
N HIS A 108 3.45 -10.18 12.07
CA HIS A 108 2.31 -9.30 11.83
C HIS A 108 1.34 -9.24 13.02
N SER A 109 0.68 -8.10 13.18
CA SER A 109 -0.43 -7.93 14.11
C SER A 109 -1.73 -8.53 13.58
N GLY A 110 -2.76 -8.64 14.42
CA GLY A 110 -4.10 -9.05 13.98
C GLY A 110 -4.66 -8.18 12.84
N LEU A 111 -5.55 -8.77 12.03
CA LEU A 111 -6.09 -8.18 10.82
C LEU A 111 -6.72 -6.79 11.02
N ASP A 112 -7.45 -6.59 12.12
CA ASP A 112 -8.11 -5.30 12.41
C ASP A 112 -7.09 -4.16 12.56
N LEU A 113 -5.95 -4.45 13.21
CA LEU A 113 -4.88 -3.47 13.34
C LEU A 113 -4.20 -3.22 11.99
N LEU A 114 -4.02 -4.25 11.17
CA LEU A 114 -3.47 -4.09 9.82
C LEU A 114 -4.36 -3.22 8.93
N LEU A 115 -5.69 -3.45 8.94
CA LEU A 115 -6.64 -2.61 8.21
C LEU A 115 -6.65 -1.18 8.72
N THR A 116 -6.57 -0.98 10.04
CA THR A 116 -6.48 0.35 10.65
C THR A 116 -5.24 1.08 10.16
N ARG A 117 -4.06 0.45 10.24
CA ARG A 117 -2.79 1.04 9.78
C ARG A 117 -2.77 1.29 8.27
N PHE A 118 -3.35 0.40 7.47
CA PHE A 118 -3.52 0.64 6.03
C PHE A 118 -4.35 1.91 5.77
N ARG A 119 -5.46 2.09 6.48
CA ARG A 119 -6.29 3.30 6.35
C ARG A 119 -5.57 4.55 6.82
N GLU A 120 -4.84 4.48 7.92
CA GLU A 120 -4.02 5.59 8.42
C GLU A 120 -2.91 5.97 7.43
N GLY A 121 -2.22 4.99 6.85
CA GLY A 121 -1.22 5.20 5.82
C GLY A 121 -1.80 5.89 4.58
N ARG A 122 -2.95 5.42 4.11
CA ARG A 122 -3.66 6.07 3.00
C ARG A 122 -4.10 7.50 3.35
N ALA A 123 -4.64 7.72 4.54
CA ALA A 123 -5.07 9.06 4.97
C ALA A 123 -3.88 10.03 5.04
N ALA A 124 -2.73 9.55 5.52
CA ALA A 124 -1.49 10.32 5.50
C ALA A 124 -1.05 10.64 4.06
N GLN A 125 -1.16 9.67 3.14
CA GLN A 125 -0.82 9.86 1.73
C GLN A 125 -1.70 10.94 1.08
N ILE A 126 -3.01 10.89 1.31
CA ILE A 126 -3.97 11.87 0.81
C ILE A 126 -3.67 13.25 1.39
N ALA A 127 -3.37 13.33 2.70
CA ALA A 127 -3.00 14.59 3.33
C ALA A 127 -1.74 15.21 2.72
N LEU A 128 -0.75 14.39 2.32
CA LEU A 128 0.46 14.87 1.63
C LEU A 128 0.14 15.52 0.28
N LEU A 129 -0.91 15.10 -0.42
CA LEU A 129 -1.24 15.64 -1.75
C LEU A 129 -1.52 17.14 -1.76
N LEU A 130 -1.90 17.71 -0.61
CA LEU A 130 -2.18 19.13 -0.45
C LEU A 130 -0.91 20.00 -0.42
N TYR A 131 0.26 19.40 -0.24
CA TYR A 131 1.53 20.12 -0.07
C TYR A 131 2.42 20.10 -1.32
N PHE A 132 2.05 19.33 -2.35
CA PHE A 132 2.80 19.30 -3.60
C PHE A 132 2.41 20.46 -4.52
N SER A 133 3.42 21.14 -5.06
CA SER A 133 3.21 22.12 -6.12
C SER A 133 2.83 21.43 -7.43
N ASP A 134 2.23 22.17 -8.37
CA ASP A 134 1.92 21.67 -9.70
C ASP A 134 3.18 21.12 -10.43
N ALA A 135 4.35 21.74 -10.20
CA ALA A 135 5.61 21.30 -10.79
C ALA A 135 6.09 19.96 -10.22
N ALA A 136 5.88 19.71 -8.92
CA ALA A 136 6.33 18.49 -8.25
C ALA A 136 5.69 17.22 -8.85
N TRP A 137 4.49 17.34 -9.42
CA TRP A 137 3.80 16.21 -10.07
C TRP A 137 4.55 15.62 -11.27
N GLU A 138 5.32 16.45 -11.97
CA GLU A 138 6.02 16.10 -13.22
C GLU A 138 7.55 16.04 -13.04
N GLU A 139 8.07 16.53 -11.92
CA GLU A 139 9.50 16.49 -11.62
C GLU A 139 9.98 15.04 -11.40
N PRO A 140 10.96 14.55 -12.19
CA PRO A 140 11.49 13.21 -11.97
C PRO A 140 12.47 13.16 -10.80
N ASN A 141 12.29 12.21 -9.89
CA ASN A 141 13.23 11.90 -8.80
C ASN A 141 13.65 10.43 -8.82
N GLU A 142 14.82 10.15 -8.27
CA GLU A 142 15.27 8.77 -8.04
C GLU A 142 14.43 8.14 -6.93
N THR A 143 13.95 6.91 -7.14
CA THR A 143 13.12 6.16 -6.18
C THR A 143 13.51 4.68 -6.18
N VAL A 144 12.86 3.88 -5.34
CA VAL A 144 12.99 2.42 -5.37
C VAL A 144 12.52 1.79 -6.70
N TRP A 145 11.72 2.52 -7.49
CA TRP A 145 11.26 2.10 -8.82
C TRP A 145 12.09 2.74 -9.96
N GLY A 146 13.25 3.30 -9.64
CA GLY A 146 14.08 4.08 -10.54
C GLY A 146 13.63 5.54 -10.64
N LYS A 147 14.07 6.22 -11.71
CA LYS A 147 13.77 7.63 -11.94
C LYS A 147 12.35 7.82 -12.48
N VAL A 148 11.43 8.24 -11.63
CA VAL A 148 9.99 8.39 -11.93
C VAL A 148 9.45 9.71 -11.38
N THR A 149 8.19 10.06 -11.70
CA THR A 149 7.53 11.27 -11.19
C THR A 149 6.56 10.96 -10.06
N LEU A 150 6.14 11.98 -9.29
CA LEU A 150 5.09 11.82 -8.28
C LEU A 150 3.77 11.32 -8.88
N ARG A 151 3.41 11.79 -10.09
CA ARG A 151 2.25 11.25 -10.82
C ARG A 151 2.38 9.75 -11.07
N TRP A 152 3.56 9.28 -11.44
CA TRP A 152 3.80 7.85 -11.64
C TRP A 152 3.62 7.06 -10.34
N VAL A 153 4.20 7.53 -9.23
CA VAL A 153 4.11 6.87 -7.91
C VAL A 153 2.65 6.74 -7.48
N THR A 154 1.89 7.84 -7.50
CA THR A 154 0.47 7.84 -7.11
C THR A 154 -0.40 6.95 -8.02
N THR A 155 -0.10 6.93 -9.33
CA THR A 155 -0.76 6.03 -10.28
C THR A 155 -0.44 4.57 -9.99
N LYS A 156 0.82 4.24 -9.71
CA LYS A 156 1.25 2.88 -9.37
C LYS A 156 0.59 2.42 -8.07
N THR A 157 0.48 3.29 -7.06
CA THR A 157 -0.22 2.98 -5.81
C THR A 157 -1.70 2.66 -6.03
N TYR A 158 -2.39 3.46 -6.84
CA TYR A 158 -3.79 3.18 -7.20
C TYR A 158 -3.93 1.84 -7.92
N GLN A 159 -3.12 1.62 -8.97
CA GLN A 159 -3.14 0.39 -9.77
C GLN A 159 -2.85 -0.84 -8.91
N HIS A 160 -1.87 -0.76 -8.02
CA HIS A 160 -1.48 -1.84 -7.13
C HIS A 160 -2.58 -2.20 -6.13
N THR A 161 -3.25 -1.20 -5.56
CA THR A 161 -4.41 -1.41 -4.68
C THR A 161 -5.56 -2.08 -5.45
N ALA A 162 -5.79 -1.68 -6.70
CA ALA A 162 -6.82 -2.27 -7.54
C ALA A 162 -6.54 -3.75 -7.88
N GLU A 163 -5.28 -4.11 -8.16
CA GLU A 163 -4.88 -5.51 -8.36
C GLU A 163 -5.17 -6.37 -7.13
N HIS A 164 -4.78 -5.91 -5.95
CA HIS A 164 -5.07 -6.63 -4.71
C HIS A 164 -6.56 -6.68 -4.37
N THR A 165 -7.32 -5.64 -4.70
CA THR A 165 -8.78 -5.65 -4.58
C THR A 165 -9.39 -6.74 -5.48
N HIS A 166 -8.93 -6.84 -6.73
CA HIS A 166 -9.37 -7.89 -7.65
C HIS A 166 -9.07 -9.29 -7.11
N GLU A 167 -7.85 -9.51 -6.63
CA GLU A 167 -7.43 -10.80 -6.07
C GLU A 167 -8.28 -11.21 -4.86
N VAL A 168 -8.51 -10.29 -3.91
CA VAL A 168 -9.35 -10.53 -2.73
C VAL A 168 -10.81 -10.80 -3.13
N LEU A 169 -11.38 -10.03 -4.05
CA LEU A 169 -12.76 -10.28 -4.52
C LEU A 169 -12.89 -11.64 -5.20
N ARG A 170 -11.89 -12.04 -5.99
CA ARG A 170 -11.89 -13.36 -6.63
C ARG A 170 -11.92 -14.48 -5.58
N MET A 171 -11.21 -14.31 -4.45
CA MET A 171 -11.26 -15.24 -3.33
C MET A 171 -12.63 -15.22 -2.63
N ALA A 172 -13.15 -14.04 -2.32
CA ALA A 172 -14.45 -13.90 -1.65
C ALA A 172 -15.57 -14.55 -2.47
N LEU A 173 -15.60 -14.32 -3.79
CA LEU A 173 -16.58 -14.93 -4.69
C LEU A 173 -16.42 -16.46 -4.79
N PHE A 174 -15.19 -16.96 -4.76
CA PHE A 174 -14.94 -18.41 -4.72
C PHE A 174 -15.50 -19.05 -3.45
N TRP A 175 -15.20 -18.47 -2.29
CA TRP A 175 -15.61 -19.02 -0.99
C TRP A 175 -17.09 -18.82 -0.68
N ALA A 176 -17.68 -17.68 -1.08
CA ALA A 176 -19.10 -17.38 -0.83
C ALA A 176 -20.05 -18.02 -1.86
N GLY A 177 -19.64 -18.16 -3.13
CA GLY A 177 -20.55 -18.51 -4.22
C GLY A 177 -20.33 -19.88 -4.86
N LEU A 178 -19.10 -20.41 -4.89
CA LEU A 178 -18.78 -21.62 -5.65
C LEU A 178 -18.66 -22.90 -4.80
N ARG A 179 -18.69 -22.79 -3.47
CA ARG A 179 -18.63 -23.94 -2.53
C ARG A 179 -19.75 -24.00 -1.49
N ALA A 180 -20.70 -23.06 -1.47
CA ALA A 180 -21.85 -23.13 -0.56
C ALA A 180 -22.87 -24.24 -0.92
N GLN A 181 -22.50 -25.19 -1.80
CA GLN A 181 -23.36 -26.28 -2.29
C GLN A 181 -22.76 -27.70 -2.08
N GLU A 182 -21.76 -27.86 -1.21
CA GLU A 182 -21.32 -29.18 -0.70
C GLU A 182 -21.55 -29.25 0.81
#